data_AF-A0A2T4UBB7-F1
#
_entry.id   AF-A0A2T4UBB7-F1
#
_cell.length_a   1.000
_cell.length_b   1.000
_cell.length_c   1.000
_cell.angle_alpha   90.00
_cell.angle_beta   90.00
_cell.angle_gamma   90.00
#
_symmetry.space_group_name_H-M   'P 1'
#
loop_
_entity.id
_entity.type
_entity.pdbx_description
1 polymer ?
#
loop_
_entity_poly.entity_id
_entity_poly.type
_entity_poly.pdbx_seq_one_letter_code
_entity_poly.pdbx_strand_id
1 'polypeptide(L)'
;MSDEPELHRVLQARAVAFDGDAHRAWMDGDPAAARAAFAQAARTYAASWDAAPPEAFGRLVGRVKAAVLSGDEVLAREQSRATLDALDAVGGPSSPAAGWAAALAALTLREDDRLPDATAAMRGGPPPFARAADAVQALAARDAPGLAAALAAIVEDFATRDGHLTGVAIADTALVLQLLGRPRGLTAPLPASAVLPTA
;
A
#
# COMPACT_ATOMS: atom_id res chain seq x y z
N MET A 1 34.87 -6.82 11.20
CA MET A 1 33.64 -7.61 11.31
C MET A 1 32.62 -6.92 10.43
N SER A 2 32.06 -7.66 9.46
CA SER A 2 31.62 -7.21 8.13
C SER A 2 30.82 -5.91 8.03
N ASP A 3 31.30 -5.00 7.17
CA ASP A 3 30.59 -3.84 6.59
C ASP A 3 29.69 -4.23 5.40
N GLU A 4 29.37 -5.52 5.24
CA GLU A 4 28.52 -5.98 4.16
C GLU A 4 27.06 -5.67 4.51
N PRO A 5 26.37 -4.80 3.76
CA PRO A 5 24.98 -4.48 4.06
C PRO A 5 24.13 -5.74 3.95
N GLU A 6 23.49 -6.09 5.06
CA GLU A 6 22.65 -7.27 5.18
C GLU A 6 21.61 -7.32 4.05
N LEU A 7 21.50 -8.46 3.37
CA LEU A 7 20.76 -8.62 2.11
C LEU A 7 19.35 -7.98 2.13
N HIS A 8 18.62 -8.13 3.24
CA HIS A 8 17.27 -7.58 3.38
C HIS A 8 17.23 -6.04 3.33
N ARG A 9 18.29 -5.34 3.75
CA ARG A 9 18.40 -3.87 3.66
C ARG A 9 18.70 -3.43 2.23
N VAL A 10 19.57 -4.14 1.53
CA VAL A 10 19.87 -3.89 0.11
C VAL A 10 18.60 -4.05 -0.72
N LEU A 11 17.87 -5.16 -0.51
CA LEU A 11 16.62 -5.43 -1.20
C LEU A 11 15.54 -4.39 -0.85
N GLN A 12 15.44 -3.98 0.42
CA GLN A 12 14.50 -2.93 0.83
C GLN A 12 14.78 -1.61 0.12
N ALA A 13 16.04 -1.16 0.10
CA ALA A 13 16.42 0.07 -0.58
C ALA A 13 16.12 0.00 -2.08
N ARG A 14 16.38 -1.15 -2.71
CA ARG A 14 16.04 -1.39 -4.12
C ARG A 14 14.54 -1.38 -4.38
N ALA A 15 13.74 -1.96 -3.49
CA ALA A 15 12.28 -1.93 -3.61
C ALA A 15 11.73 -0.50 -3.53
N VAL A 16 12.25 0.30 -2.57
CA VAL A 16 11.90 1.73 -2.44
C VAL A 16 12.33 2.53 -3.68
N ALA A 17 13.48 2.20 -4.28
CA ALA A 17 13.93 2.84 -5.52
C ALA A 17 12.96 2.54 -6.69
N PHE A 18 12.52 1.28 -6.85
CA PHE A 18 11.52 0.92 -7.85
C PHE A 18 10.16 1.59 -7.61
N ASP A 19 9.71 1.71 -6.36
CA ASP A 19 8.52 2.52 -6.04
C ASP A 19 8.72 3.97 -6.48
N GLY A 20 9.90 4.56 -6.24
CA GLY A 20 10.22 5.92 -6.67
C GLY A 20 10.25 6.10 -8.18
N ASP A 21 10.81 5.13 -8.93
CA ASP A 21 10.73 5.10 -10.39
C ASP A 21 9.28 5.04 -10.87
N ALA A 22 8.47 4.17 -10.25
CA ALA A 22 7.06 4.02 -10.59
C ALA A 22 6.25 5.29 -10.33
N HIS A 23 6.48 5.92 -9.18
CA HIS A 23 5.85 7.19 -8.80
C HIS A 23 6.21 8.31 -9.77
N ARG A 24 7.49 8.47 -10.13
CA ARG A 24 7.90 9.47 -11.14
C ARG A 24 7.23 9.22 -12.48
N ALA A 25 7.34 8.00 -13.01
CA ALA A 25 6.72 7.65 -14.28
C ALA A 25 5.21 7.92 -14.29
N TRP A 26 4.51 7.64 -13.18
CA TRP A 26 3.07 7.91 -13.10
C TRP A 26 2.79 9.41 -13.09
N MET A 27 3.54 10.20 -12.32
CA MET A 27 3.39 11.65 -12.28
C MET A 27 3.72 12.30 -13.64
N ASP A 28 4.65 11.73 -14.39
CA ASP A 28 5.04 12.17 -15.73
C ASP A 28 4.07 11.72 -16.84
N GLY A 29 3.00 10.99 -16.50
CA GLY A 29 2.00 10.53 -17.46
C GLY A 29 2.41 9.29 -18.27
N ASP A 30 3.37 8.50 -17.78
CA ASP A 30 3.77 7.20 -18.35
C ASP A 30 3.25 6.03 -17.50
N PRO A 31 1.96 5.64 -17.67
CA PRO A 31 1.38 4.54 -16.91
C PRO A 31 2.00 3.19 -17.25
N ALA A 32 2.60 3.01 -18.43
CA ALA A 32 3.22 1.74 -18.80
C ALA A 32 4.51 1.52 -18.01
N ALA A 33 5.38 2.53 -17.96
CA ALA A 33 6.60 2.49 -17.15
C ALA A 33 6.27 2.39 -15.66
N ALA A 34 5.27 3.14 -15.18
CA ALA A 34 4.82 3.08 -13.80
C ALA A 34 4.42 1.66 -13.39
N ARG A 35 3.57 0.99 -14.18
CA ARG A 35 3.11 -0.37 -13.91
C ARG A 35 4.26 -1.38 -13.88
N ALA A 36 5.18 -1.29 -14.84
CA ALA A 36 6.34 -2.18 -14.90
C ALA A 36 7.24 -2.02 -13.66
N ALA A 37 7.50 -0.77 -13.24
CA ALA A 37 8.31 -0.47 -12.07
C ALA A 37 7.62 -0.94 -10.76
N PHE A 38 6.31 -0.72 -10.60
CA PHE A 38 5.55 -1.25 -9.47
C PHE A 38 5.59 -2.79 -9.39
N ALA A 39 5.48 -3.49 -10.52
CA ALA A 39 5.61 -4.95 -10.53
C ALA A 39 6.99 -5.41 -10.04
N GLN A 40 8.06 -4.67 -10.37
CA GLN A 40 9.39 -4.94 -9.84
C GLN A 40 9.52 -4.60 -8.35
N ALA A 41 8.94 -3.49 -7.91
CA ALA A 41 8.91 -3.12 -6.50
C ALA A 41 8.23 -4.21 -5.67
N ALA A 42 7.05 -4.69 -6.10
CA ALA A 42 6.30 -5.75 -5.41
C ALA A 42 7.13 -7.02 -5.22
N ARG A 43 7.76 -7.52 -6.29
CA ARG A 43 8.65 -8.70 -6.23
C ARG A 43 9.86 -8.46 -5.34
N THR A 44 10.43 -7.26 -5.36
CA THR A 44 11.62 -6.92 -4.58
C THR A 44 11.28 -6.78 -3.09
N TYR A 45 10.11 -6.25 -2.74
CA TYR A 45 9.62 -6.25 -1.36
C TYR A 45 9.38 -7.67 -0.84
N ALA A 46 8.84 -8.57 -1.68
CA ALA A 46 8.69 -9.97 -1.31
C ALA A 46 10.05 -10.63 -1.00
N ALA A 47 11.04 -10.47 -1.89
CA ALA A 47 12.40 -10.97 -1.63
C ALA A 47 13.03 -10.31 -0.38
N SER A 48 12.77 -9.03 -0.14
CA SER A 48 13.24 -8.33 1.05
C SER A 48 12.60 -8.87 2.33
N TRP A 49 11.33 -9.27 2.29
CA TRP A 49 10.63 -9.91 3.41
C TRP A 49 11.24 -11.26 3.74
N ASP A 50 11.47 -12.11 2.74
CA ASP A 50 12.03 -13.46 2.96
C ASP A 50 13.44 -13.43 3.57
N ALA A 51 14.21 -12.37 3.29
CA ALA A 51 15.55 -12.17 3.84
C ALA A 51 15.56 -11.43 5.19
N ALA A 52 14.45 -10.82 5.62
CA ALA A 52 14.38 -9.97 6.80
C ALA A 52 14.13 -10.76 8.08
N PRO A 53 14.50 -10.20 9.26
CA PRO A 53 14.00 -10.73 10.53
C PRO A 53 12.46 -10.63 10.58
N PRO A 54 11.82 -11.44 11.46
CA PRO A 54 10.38 -11.35 11.70
C PRO A 54 9.92 -9.93 12.02
N GLU A 55 8.64 -9.64 11.77
CA GLU A 55 7.98 -8.37 12.12
C GLU A 55 8.38 -7.13 11.31
N ALA A 56 9.16 -7.29 10.24
CA ALA A 56 9.53 -6.23 9.31
C ALA A 56 8.37 -5.79 8.37
N PHE A 57 7.15 -5.62 8.92
CA PHE A 57 5.85 -5.58 8.23
C PHE A 57 5.69 -4.46 7.19
N GLY A 58 6.49 -3.40 7.25
CA GLY A 58 6.51 -2.37 6.20
C GLY A 58 6.80 -2.94 4.80
N ARG A 59 7.52 -4.06 4.72
CA ARG A 59 7.77 -4.81 3.47
C ARG A 59 6.49 -5.42 2.91
N LEU A 60 5.63 -5.97 3.77
CA LEU A 60 4.35 -6.54 3.36
C LEU A 60 3.41 -5.46 2.83
N VAL A 61 3.42 -4.26 3.43
CA VAL A 61 2.69 -3.10 2.91
C VAL A 61 3.18 -2.76 1.49
N GLY A 62 4.49 -2.58 1.31
CA GLY A 62 5.08 -2.25 0.01
C GLY A 62 4.78 -3.30 -1.05
N ARG A 63 4.94 -4.58 -0.69
CA ARG A 63 4.64 -5.76 -1.51
C ARG A 63 3.24 -5.72 -2.11
N VAL A 64 2.19 -5.60 -1.28
CA VAL A 64 0.80 -5.64 -1.75
C VAL A 64 0.42 -4.35 -2.47
N LYS A 65 0.78 -3.18 -1.90
CA LYS A 65 0.46 -1.88 -2.51
C LYS A 65 1.03 -1.79 -3.93
N ALA A 66 2.31 -2.07 -4.11
CA ALA A 66 2.94 -2.04 -5.42
C ALA A 66 2.31 -3.06 -6.38
N ALA A 67 1.96 -4.26 -5.90
CA ALA A 67 1.30 -5.26 -6.73
C ALA A 67 -0.05 -4.76 -7.26
N VAL A 68 -0.89 -4.14 -6.41
CA VAL A 68 -2.17 -3.55 -6.82
C VAL A 68 -1.96 -2.37 -7.78
N LEU A 69 -1.01 -1.48 -7.49
CA LEU A 69 -0.73 -0.30 -8.33
C LEU A 69 -0.16 -0.67 -9.71
N SER A 70 0.47 -1.85 -9.84
CA SER A 70 0.90 -2.37 -11.15
C SER A 70 -0.28 -2.68 -12.09
N GLY A 71 -1.48 -2.91 -11.52
CA GLY A 71 -2.66 -3.34 -12.28
C GLY A 71 -2.60 -4.77 -12.79
N ASP A 72 -1.58 -5.56 -12.41
CA ASP A 72 -1.52 -6.99 -12.63
C ASP A 72 -2.35 -7.71 -11.54
N GLU A 73 -3.55 -8.16 -11.89
CA GLU A 73 -4.46 -8.82 -10.96
C GLU A 73 -3.92 -10.16 -10.43
N VAL A 74 -3.14 -10.89 -11.23
CA VAL A 74 -2.56 -12.17 -10.82
C VAL A 74 -1.51 -11.90 -9.76
N LEU A 75 -0.57 -10.99 -10.04
CA LEU A 75 0.45 -10.57 -9.08
C LEU A 75 -0.20 -10.02 -7.80
N ALA A 76 -1.19 -9.15 -7.90
CA ALA A 76 -1.89 -8.57 -6.74
C ALA A 76 -2.49 -9.66 -5.84
N ARG A 77 -3.17 -10.65 -6.41
CA ARG A 77 -3.75 -11.77 -5.65
C ARG A 77 -2.69 -12.67 -5.03
N GLU A 78 -1.63 -13.01 -5.76
CA GLU A 78 -0.52 -13.82 -5.24
C GLU A 78 0.19 -13.14 -4.08
N GLN A 79 0.55 -11.87 -4.24
CA GLN A 79 1.23 -11.09 -3.19
C GLN A 79 0.32 -10.87 -1.97
N SER A 80 -0.99 -10.70 -2.19
CA SER A 80 -1.97 -10.57 -1.10
C SER A 80 -2.10 -11.85 -0.29
N ARG A 81 -2.26 -13.01 -0.94
CA ARG A 81 -2.41 -14.30 -0.24
C ARG A 81 -1.18 -14.64 0.59
N ALA A 82 0.01 -14.52 0.00
CA ALA A 82 1.25 -14.73 0.72
C ALA A 82 1.48 -13.72 1.86
N THR A 83 0.90 -12.52 1.77
CA THR A 83 0.92 -11.55 2.89
C THR A 83 0.02 -11.99 4.03
N LEU A 84 -1.18 -12.48 3.75
CA LEU A 84 -2.07 -13.03 4.77
C LEU A 84 -1.45 -14.27 5.43
N ASP A 85 -0.90 -15.19 4.63
CA ASP A 85 -0.19 -16.38 5.15
C ASP A 85 0.96 -16.00 6.10
N ALA A 86 1.76 -14.99 5.73
CA ALA A 86 2.87 -14.50 6.54
C ALA A 86 2.40 -13.86 7.85
N LEU A 87 1.25 -13.17 7.85
CA LEU A 87 0.66 -12.58 9.05
C LEU A 87 0.06 -13.65 9.96
N ASP A 88 -0.60 -14.66 9.40
CA ASP A 88 -1.19 -15.76 10.16
C ASP A 88 -0.10 -16.58 10.86
N ALA A 89 1.05 -16.78 10.21
CA ALA A 89 2.20 -17.47 10.80
C ALA A 89 2.75 -16.79 12.06
N VAL A 90 2.49 -15.50 12.25
CA VAL A 90 2.90 -14.73 13.45
C VAL A 90 1.73 -14.37 14.37
N GLY A 91 0.56 -14.99 14.16
CA GLY A 91 -0.62 -14.80 15.00
C GLY A 91 -1.50 -13.59 14.64
N GLY A 92 -1.36 -13.04 13.43
CA GLY A 92 -2.18 -11.94 12.91
C GLY A 92 -1.52 -10.56 12.99
N PRO A 93 -2.27 -9.47 12.70
CA PRO A 93 -1.72 -8.12 12.66
C PRO A 93 -1.41 -7.57 14.07
N SER A 94 -0.15 -7.60 14.47
CA SER A 94 0.32 -7.15 15.80
C SER A 94 0.73 -5.67 15.87
N SER A 95 0.71 -4.95 14.75
CA SER A 95 1.14 -3.54 14.66
C SER A 95 0.31 -2.78 13.63
N PRO A 96 0.34 -1.42 13.63
CA PRO A 96 -0.37 -0.63 12.62
C PRO A 96 0.06 -0.94 11.18
N ALA A 97 1.35 -1.19 10.96
CA ALA A 97 1.87 -1.59 9.66
C ALA A 97 1.38 -2.99 9.24
N ALA A 98 1.34 -3.94 10.18
CA ALA A 98 0.79 -5.26 9.94
C ALA A 98 -0.72 -5.20 9.63
N GLY A 99 -1.48 -4.39 10.38
CA GLY A 99 -2.90 -4.13 10.12
C GLY A 99 -3.13 -3.52 8.73
N TRP A 100 -2.27 -2.59 8.31
CA TRP A 100 -2.37 -2.01 6.98
C TRP A 100 -2.07 -3.01 5.87
N ALA A 101 -1.04 -3.85 6.03
CA ALA A 101 -0.74 -4.93 5.09
C ALA A 101 -1.91 -5.94 5.00
N ALA A 102 -2.48 -6.31 6.15
CA ALA A 102 -3.65 -7.19 6.23
C ALA A 102 -4.84 -6.60 5.49
N ALA A 103 -5.16 -5.32 5.72
CA ALA A 103 -6.29 -4.64 5.07
C ALA A 103 -6.14 -4.58 3.55
N LEU A 104 -4.95 -4.22 3.03
CA LEU A 104 -4.70 -4.20 1.59
C LEU A 104 -4.89 -5.57 0.95
N ALA A 105 -4.34 -6.61 1.57
CA ALA A 105 -4.44 -7.98 1.07
C ALA A 105 -5.89 -8.51 1.12
N ALA A 106 -6.57 -8.32 2.25
CA ALA A 106 -7.97 -8.70 2.43
C ALA A 106 -8.90 -7.99 1.43
N LEU A 107 -8.72 -6.68 1.22
CA LEU A 107 -9.48 -5.93 0.22
C LEU A 107 -9.22 -6.44 -1.21
N THR A 108 -7.98 -6.81 -1.54
CA THR A 108 -7.63 -7.35 -2.85
C THR A 108 -8.28 -8.72 -3.08
N LEU A 109 -8.30 -9.58 -2.06
CA LEU A 109 -8.88 -10.92 -2.12
C LEU A 109 -10.40 -10.94 -1.89
N ARG A 110 -10.97 -9.83 -1.39
CA ARG A 110 -12.36 -9.69 -0.93
C ARG A 110 -12.69 -10.57 0.28
N GLU A 111 -11.73 -10.73 1.16
CA GLU A 111 -11.86 -11.40 2.46
C GLU A 111 -12.22 -10.34 3.52
N ASP A 112 -13.41 -9.74 3.35
CA ASP A 112 -13.83 -8.57 4.12
C ASP A 112 -14.03 -8.91 5.63
N ASP A 113 -14.12 -10.19 6.00
CA ASP A 113 -14.18 -10.71 7.37
C ASP A 113 -12.90 -10.42 8.19
N ARG A 114 -11.76 -10.21 7.51
CA ARG A 114 -10.48 -9.85 8.16
C ARG A 114 -10.34 -8.37 8.48
N LEU A 115 -11.20 -7.52 7.91
CA LEU A 115 -11.08 -6.06 8.01
C LEU A 115 -11.30 -5.48 9.42
N PRO A 116 -12.17 -6.03 10.29
CA PRO A 116 -12.31 -5.55 11.66
C PRO A 116 -10.99 -5.57 12.44
N ASP A 117 -10.29 -6.71 12.48
CA ASP A 117 -9.03 -6.86 13.21
C ASP A 117 -7.91 -6.01 12.57
N ALA A 118 -7.84 -6.00 11.23
CA ALA A 118 -6.88 -5.19 10.50
C ALA A 118 -7.04 -3.69 10.81
N THR A 119 -8.28 -3.18 10.77
CA THR A 119 -8.56 -1.76 11.03
C THR A 119 -8.38 -1.41 12.52
N ALA A 120 -8.68 -2.32 13.45
CA ALA A 120 -8.38 -2.15 14.86
C ALA A 120 -6.86 -1.96 15.10
N ALA A 121 -6.03 -2.82 14.51
CA ALA A 121 -4.57 -2.71 14.59
C ALA A 121 -4.05 -1.39 13.98
N MET A 122 -4.61 -0.96 12.84
CA MET A 122 -4.26 0.33 12.21
C MET A 122 -4.58 1.52 13.11
N ARG A 123 -5.74 1.51 13.78
CA ARG A 123 -6.16 2.60 14.68
C ARG A 123 -5.31 2.74 15.94
N GLY A 124 -4.56 1.70 16.31
CA GLY A 124 -3.54 1.79 17.36
C GLY A 124 -2.29 2.58 16.96
N GLY A 125 -2.18 3.00 15.70
CA GLY A 125 -1.03 3.73 15.17
C GLY A 125 -1.20 5.25 15.12
N PRO A 126 -0.19 5.95 14.56
CA PRO A 126 -0.27 7.39 14.32
C PRO A 126 -1.38 7.75 13.32
N PRO A 127 -1.79 9.04 13.27
CA PRO A 127 -2.93 9.50 12.48
C PRO A 127 -3.01 9.05 11.01
N PRO A 128 -1.90 8.90 10.24
CA PRO A 128 -1.97 8.39 8.87
C PRO A 128 -2.62 7.00 8.76
N PHE A 129 -2.39 6.10 9.72
CA PHE A 129 -3.01 4.78 9.71
C PHE A 129 -4.50 4.86 10.02
N ALA A 130 -4.93 5.74 10.93
CA ALA A 130 -6.35 5.95 11.22
C ALA A 130 -7.11 6.45 9.98
N ARG A 131 -6.55 7.40 9.23
CA ARG A 131 -7.14 7.87 7.95
C ARG A 131 -7.27 6.75 6.91
N ALA A 132 -6.22 5.92 6.77
CA ALA A 132 -6.29 4.75 5.90
C ALA A 132 -7.35 3.75 6.39
N ALA A 133 -7.49 3.56 7.70
CA ALA A 133 -8.51 2.68 8.28
C ALA A 133 -9.93 3.18 8.00
N ASP A 134 -10.17 4.50 8.02
CA ASP A 134 -11.46 5.09 7.65
C ASP A 134 -11.84 4.74 6.20
N ALA A 135 -10.88 4.83 5.27
CA ALA A 135 -11.11 4.43 3.88
C ALA A 135 -11.36 2.92 3.72
N VAL A 136 -10.63 2.08 4.46
CA VAL A 136 -10.84 0.62 4.46
C VAL A 136 -12.25 0.29 4.97
N GLN A 137 -12.69 0.94 6.05
CA GLN A 137 -14.03 0.73 6.60
C GLN A 137 -15.12 1.19 5.62
N ALA A 138 -14.92 2.33 4.96
CA ALA A 138 -15.83 2.80 3.92
C ALA A 138 -15.91 1.82 2.73
N LEU A 139 -14.79 1.24 2.31
CA LEU A 139 -14.76 0.19 1.28
C LEU A 139 -15.55 -1.05 1.70
N ALA A 140 -15.38 -1.51 2.94
CA ALA A 140 -16.11 -2.66 3.48
C ALA A 140 -17.63 -2.40 3.56
N ALA A 141 -18.00 -1.21 4.03
CA ALA A 141 -19.39 -0.79 4.17
C ALA A 141 -20.05 -0.38 2.83
N ARG A 142 -19.29 -0.30 1.75
CA ARG A 142 -19.70 0.28 0.47
C ARG A 142 -20.23 1.72 0.58
N ASP A 143 -19.62 2.49 1.48
CA ASP A 143 -19.93 3.89 1.73
C ASP A 143 -19.12 4.79 0.78
N ALA A 144 -19.72 5.17 -0.35
CA ALA A 144 -19.05 6.02 -1.34
C ALA A 144 -18.73 7.44 -0.79
N PRO A 145 -19.64 8.15 -0.09
CA PRO A 145 -19.32 9.41 0.57
C PRO A 145 -18.19 9.28 1.60
N GLY A 146 -18.23 8.27 2.46
CA GLY A 146 -17.19 8.02 3.45
C GLY A 146 -15.83 7.73 2.80
N LEU A 147 -15.82 6.96 1.72
CA LEU A 147 -14.61 6.69 0.95
C LEU A 147 -14.05 7.99 0.35
N ALA A 148 -14.89 8.81 -0.29
CA ALA A 148 -14.44 10.08 -0.87
C ALA A 148 -13.84 11.02 0.18
N ALA A 149 -14.47 11.13 1.35
CA ALA A 149 -13.97 11.95 2.45
C ALA A 149 -12.61 11.43 2.98
N ALA A 150 -12.49 10.12 3.17
CA ALA A 150 -11.25 9.51 3.64
C ALA A 150 -10.11 9.67 2.62
N LEU A 151 -10.38 9.47 1.33
CA LEU A 151 -9.41 9.68 0.26
C LEU A 151 -8.95 11.14 0.19
N ALA A 152 -9.87 12.11 0.28
CA ALA A 152 -9.52 13.53 0.31
C ALA A 152 -8.63 13.88 1.51
N ALA A 153 -8.94 13.36 2.69
CA ALA A 153 -8.13 13.57 3.90
C ALA A 153 -6.71 12.98 3.77
N ILE A 154 -6.56 11.83 3.09
CA ILE A 154 -5.24 11.24 2.79
C ILE A 154 -4.48 12.13 1.81
N VAL A 155 -5.13 12.61 0.74
CA VAL A 155 -4.48 13.48 -0.25
C VAL A 155 -3.98 14.79 0.38
N GLU A 156 -4.81 15.42 1.21
CA GLU A 156 -4.44 16.66 1.93
C GLU A 156 -3.24 16.44 2.87
N ASP A 157 -3.25 15.32 3.61
CA ASP A 157 -2.13 14.94 4.47
C ASP A 157 -0.84 14.70 3.68
N PHE A 158 -0.90 14.16 2.48
CA PHE A 158 0.29 14.00 1.64
C PHE A 158 0.77 15.32 1.04
N ALA A 159 -0.15 16.24 0.69
CA ALA A 159 0.18 17.54 0.11
C ALA A 159 0.92 18.48 1.09
N THR A 160 0.79 18.23 2.39
CA THR A 160 1.39 19.06 3.46
C THR A 160 2.70 18.50 4.02
N ARG A 161 3.19 17.36 3.51
CA ARG A 161 4.44 16.73 4.00
C ARG A 161 5.68 17.34 3.36
N ASP A 162 6.69 17.57 4.19
CA ASP A 162 8.02 18.01 3.75
C ASP A 162 8.89 16.87 3.19
N GLY A 163 8.49 15.60 3.41
CA GLY A 163 9.29 14.43 3.05
C GLY A 163 8.44 13.21 2.68
N HIS A 164 8.93 12.48 1.66
CA HIS A 164 8.31 11.26 1.15
C HIS A 164 9.34 10.14 1.07
N LEU A 165 8.94 8.92 1.41
CA LEU A 165 9.83 7.75 1.46
C LEU A 165 10.60 7.52 0.16
N THR A 166 9.95 7.74 -0.99
CA THR A 166 10.53 7.55 -2.32
C THR A 166 11.14 8.83 -2.91
N GLY A 167 11.10 9.94 -2.18
CA GLY A 167 11.48 11.27 -2.67
C GLY A 167 10.48 11.89 -3.67
N VAL A 168 9.33 11.25 -3.92
CA VAL A 168 8.29 11.74 -4.84
C VAL A 168 7.06 12.10 -4.04
N ALA A 169 6.55 13.32 -4.22
CA ALA A 169 5.33 13.79 -3.59
C ALA A 169 4.11 13.16 -4.28
N ILE A 170 3.63 12.03 -3.75
CA ILE A 170 2.49 11.29 -4.31
C ILE A 170 1.66 10.64 -3.22
N ALA A 171 0.34 10.80 -3.29
CA ALA A 171 -0.65 10.19 -2.39
C ALA A 171 -0.97 8.75 -2.81
N ASP A 172 0.05 7.89 -2.89
CA ASP A 172 -0.06 6.49 -3.32
C ASP A 172 -1.08 5.66 -2.53
N THR A 173 -1.29 6.01 -1.27
CA THR A 173 -2.26 5.39 -0.36
C THR A 173 -3.68 5.68 -0.82
N ALA A 174 -3.97 6.91 -1.25
CA ALA A 174 -5.27 7.25 -1.80
C ALA A 174 -5.50 6.57 -3.17
N LEU A 175 -4.45 6.49 -4.01
CA LEU A 175 -4.51 5.83 -5.32
C LEU A 175 -4.82 4.34 -5.19
N VAL A 176 -4.12 3.61 -4.31
CA VAL A 176 -4.35 2.17 -4.13
C VAL A 176 -5.75 1.88 -3.57
N LEU A 177 -6.24 2.69 -2.63
CA LEU A 177 -7.59 2.56 -2.06
C LEU A 177 -8.68 2.87 -3.10
N GLN A 178 -8.47 3.89 -3.94
CA GLN A 178 -9.38 4.17 -5.05
C GLN A 178 -9.45 2.98 -6.03
N LEU A 179 -8.31 2.38 -6.38
CA LEU A 179 -8.27 1.21 -7.25
C LEU A 179 -9.01 0.02 -6.65
N LEU A 180 -8.85 -0.25 -5.35
CA LEU A 180 -9.54 -1.34 -4.64
C LEU A 180 -11.06 -1.12 -4.49
N GLY A 181 -11.53 0.12 -4.63
CA GLY A 181 -12.95 0.46 -4.69
C GLY A 181 -13.64 0.05 -6.01
N ARG A 182 -12.92 0.10 -7.15
CA ARG A 182 -13.52 -0.15 -8.47
C ARG A 182 -14.20 -1.51 -8.59
N PRO A 183 -13.58 -2.63 -8.17
CA PRO A 183 -14.23 -3.95 -8.27
C PRO A 183 -15.44 -4.10 -7.33
N ARG A 184 -15.65 -3.16 -6.40
CA ARG A 184 -16.79 -3.08 -5.47
C ARG A 184 -17.89 -2.14 -5.98
N GLY A 185 -17.72 -1.53 -7.15
CA GLY A 185 -18.64 -0.52 -7.69
C GLY A 185 -18.52 0.84 -7.00
N LEU A 186 -17.44 1.08 -6.25
CA LEU A 186 -17.18 2.33 -5.56
C LEU A 186 -16.17 3.13 -6.37
N THR A 187 -16.67 4.14 -7.07
CA THR A 187 -15.83 5.12 -7.76
C THR A 187 -15.89 6.42 -6.96
N ALA A 188 -14.90 6.63 -6.11
CA ALA A 188 -14.74 7.88 -5.38
C ALA A 188 -13.76 8.79 -6.16
N PRO A 189 -14.17 10.01 -6.57
CA PRO A 189 -13.26 10.94 -7.23
C PRO A 189 -12.19 11.38 -6.23
N LEU A 190 -10.95 11.50 -6.72
CA LEU A 190 -9.88 12.14 -5.96
C LEU A 190 -9.93 13.65 -6.23
N PRO A 191 -9.64 14.51 -5.22
CA PRO A 191 -9.56 15.94 -5.43
C PRO A 191 -8.38 16.28 -6.36
N ALA A 192 -8.46 17.39 -7.09
CA ALA A 192 -7.31 17.89 -7.85
C ALA A 192 -6.18 18.25 -6.87
N SER A 193 -4.98 17.72 -7.11
CA SER A 193 -3.83 17.93 -6.21
C SER A 193 -2.51 17.68 -6.93
N ALA A 194 -1.46 18.40 -6.52
CA ALA A 194 -0.10 18.22 -7.04
C ALA A 194 0.55 16.88 -6.60
N VAL A 195 -0.02 16.21 -5.59
CA VAL A 195 0.43 14.87 -5.16
C VAL A 195 -0.35 13.74 -5.84
N LEU A 196 -1.01 14.04 -6.96
CA LEU A 196 -1.73 13.06 -7.75
C LEU A 196 -1.33 13.18 -9.23
N PRO A 197 -1.27 12.07 -9.97
CA PRO A 197 -1.06 12.10 -11.42
C PRO A 197 -2.15 12.90 -12.11
N THR A 198 -1.78 13.69 -13.11
CA THR A 198 -2.75 14.32 -14.01
C THR A 198 -3.44 13.24 -14.86
N ALA A 199 -4.77 13.31 -14.94
CA ALA A 199 -5.61 12.39 -15.71
C ALA A 199 -5.51 12.61 -17.22
#